data_AF-A0A352S2R1-F1
#
_entry.id   AF-A0A352S2R1-F1
#
_cell.length_a   1.000
_cell.length_b   1.000
_cell.length_c   1.000
_cell.angle_alpha   90.00
_cell.angle_beta   90.00
_cell.angle_gamma   90.00
#
_symmetry.space_group_name_H-M   'P 1'
#
loop_
_entity.id
_entity.type
_entity.pdbx_description
1 polymer ?
#
loop_
_entity_poly.entity_id
_entity_poly.type
_entity_poly.pdbx_seq_one_letter_code
_entity_poly.pdbx_strand_id
1 'polypeptide(L)' 'SIVVENRAGAGGNIGSDYVAKAAPDGYTLLGGTISSHAINISLYPKMPYDPVK' A
#
# COMPACT_ATOMS: atom_id res chain seq x y z
N SER A 1 -21.85 -0.74 4.52
CA SER A 1 -21.03 -1.25 5.64
C SER A 1 -19.57 -1.02 5.30
N ILE A 2 -18.68 -0.98 6.30
CA ILE A 2 -17.23 -0.89 6.09
C ILE A 2 -16.64 -2.23 6.57
N VAL A 3 -15.75 -2.82 5.77
CA VAL A 3 -15.02 -4.04 6.12
C VAL A 3 -13.56 -3.68 6.30
N VAL A 4 -12.96 -4.10 7.42
CA VAL A 4 -11.54 -3.87 7.70
C VAL A 4 -10.78 -5.15 7.40
N GLU A 5 -9.96 -5.12 6.36
CA GLU A 5 -9.01 -6.19 6.04
C GLU A 5 -7.62 -5.80 6.51
N ASN A 6 -7.09 -6.51 7.51
CA ASN A 6 -5.72 -6.29 7.98
C ASN A 6 -4.74 -7.18 7.20
N ARG A 7 -3.91 -6.55 6.35
CA ARG A 7 -2.82 -7.20 5.60
C ARG A 7 -1.47 -6.74 6.15
N ALA A 8 -0.94 -7.47 7.13
CA ALA A 8 0.27 -7.10 7.84
C ALA A 8 1.56 -7.45 7.07
N GLY A 9 2.61 -6.62 7.27
CA GLY A 9 4.00 -6.93 6.88
C GLY A 9 4.67 -5.88 6.00
N ALA A 10 5.99 -6.06 5.82
CA ALA A 10 6.86 -5.29 4.92
C ALA A 10 6.71 -3.75 5.01
N GLY A 11 6.53 -3.20 6.22
CA GLY A 11 6.38 -1.76 6.43
C GLY A 11 5.18 -1.15 5.70
N GLY A 12 4.12 -1.93 5.44
CA GLY A 12 2.94 -1.50 4.69
C GLY A 12 2.97 -1.84 3.20
N ASN A 13 4.07 -2.37 2.66
CA ASN A 13 4.18 -2.69 1.23
C ASN A 13 3.11 -3.69 0.75
N ILE A 14 2.71 -4.66 1.58
CA ILE A 14 1.71 -5.67 1.20
C ILE A 14 0.32 -5.04 1.03
N GLY A 15 -0.07 -4.17 1.97
CA GLY A 15 -1.32 -3.43 1.86
C GLY A 15 -1.28 -2.46 0.67
N SER A 16 -0.18 -1.72 0.52
CA SER A 16 0.01 -0.80 -0.60
C SER A 16 -0.05 -1.49 -1.96
N ASP A 17 0.60 -2.64 -2.11
CA ASP A 17 0.58 -3.43 -3.35
C ASP A 17 -0.84 -3.92 -3.70
N TYR A 18 -1.57 -4.38 -2.69
CA TYR A 18 -2.95 -4.83 -2.88
C TYR A 18 -3.86 -3.69 -3.37
N VAL A 19 -3.82 -2.53 -2.71
CA VAL A 19 -4.68 -1.40 -3.08
C VAL A 19 -4.26 -0.78 -4.41
N ALA A 20 -2.96 -0.69 -4.70
CA ALA A 20 -2.46 -0.18 -5.98
C ALA A 20 -2.92 -1.01 -7.19
N LYS A 21 -3.24 -2.29 -6.98
CA LYS A 21 -3.73 -3.21 -8.02
C LYS A 21 -5.25 -3.42 -7.99
N ALA A 22 -5.96 -2.79 -7.05
CA ALA A 22 -7.40 -2.89 -6.95
C ALA A 22 -8.10 -2.18 -8.12
N ALA A 23 -9.38 -2.47 -8.32
CA ALA A 23 -10.18 -1.72 -9.27
C ALA A 23 -10.21 -0.23 -8.86
N PRO A 24 -10.03 0.71 -9.80
CA PRO A 24 -10.04 2.14 -9.50
C PRO A 24 -11.48 2.68 -9.37
N ASP A 25 -12.31 1.99 -8.56
CA ASP A 25 -13.72 2.28 -8.35
C ASP A 25 -13.99 3.05 -7.04
N GLY A 26 -12.95 3.29 -6.25
CA GLY A 26 -13.01 4.07 -5.00
C GLY A 26 -13.47 3.28 -3.78
N TYR A 27 -13.76 1.98 -3.89
CA TYR A 27 -14.23 1.16 -2.76
C TYR A 27 -13.12 0.53 -1.93
N THR A 28 -11.91 0.47 -2.48
CA THR A 28 -10.73 -0.07 -1.79
C THR A 28 -9.82 1.08 -1.36
N LEU A 29 -9.65 1.24 -0.05
CA LEU A 29 -8.83 2.29 0.54
C LEU A 29 -7.64 1.71 1.30
N LEU A 30 -6.53 2.43 1.29
CA LEU A 30 -5.31 2.09 2.01
C LEU A 30 -5.09 3.03 3.20
N GLY A 31 -4.82 2.45 4.37
CA GLY A 31 -4.19 3.20 5.47
C GLY A 31 -2.71 3.47 5.17
N GLY A 32 -2.41 4.63 4.58
CA GLY A 32 -1.04 5.02 4.26
C GLY A 32 -0.19 5.37 5.49
N THR A 33 1.11 5.08 5.43
CA THR A 33 2.08 5.46 6.47
C THR A 33 3.31 6.10 5.84
N ILE A 34 4.11 6.81 6.66
CA ILE A 34 5.42 7.33 6.23
C ILE A 34 6.33 6.18 5.75
N SER A 35 6.23 5.01 6.39
CA SER A 35 7.00 3.84 5.97
C SER A 35 6.69 3.46 4.52
N SER A 36 5.41 3.30 4.19
CA SER A 36 5.00 2.85 2.86
C SER A 36 5.19 3.89 1.75
N HIS A 37 5.11 5.19 2.04
CA HIS A 37 5.14 6.21 0.98
C HIS A 37 6.44 7.00 0.88
N ALA A 38 7.33 6.94 1.88
CA ALA A 38 8.59 7.69 1.87
C ALA A 38 9.82 6.84 2.19
N ILE A 39 9.73 5.94 3.18
CA ILE A 39 10.91 5.21 3.66
C ILE A 39 11.19 3.98 2.78
N ASN A 40 10.17 3.20 2.43
CA ASN A 40 10.38 1.93 1.74
C ASN A 40 11.04 2.09 0.36
N ILE A 41 10.88 3.25 -0.29
CA ILE A 41 11.51 3.61 -1.57
C ILE A 41 13.04 3.56 -1.48
N SER A 42 13.60 4.00 -0.36
CA SER A 42 15.05 4.00 -0.17
C SER A 42 15.60 2.68 0.38
N LEU A 43 14.74 1.84 0.97
CA LEU A 43 15.13 0.57 1.58
C LEU A 43 15.01 -0.63 0.63
N TYR A 44 14.04 -0.61 -0.28
CA TYR A 44 13.79 -1.71 -1.21
C TYR A 44 14.23 -1.30 -2.62
N PRO A 45 15.20 -2.01 -3.23
CA PRO A 45 15.66 -1.68 -4.58
C PRO A 45 14.58 -1.90 -5.65
N LYS A 46 13.55 -2.69 -5.34
CA LYS A 46 12.39 -2.91 -6.19
C LYS A 46 11.12 -2.88 -5.34
N MET A 47 10.30 -1.87 -5.57
CA MET A 47 8.99 -1.74 -4.93
C MET A 47 7.91 -2.48 -5.72
N PRO A 48 6.92 -3.10 -5.06
CA PRO A 48 5.84 -3.82 -5.74
C PRO A 48 4.73 -2.89 -6.27
N TYR A 49 4.71 -1.62 -5.85
CA TYR A 49 3.79 -0.56 -6.29
C TYR A 49 4.52 0.76 -6.53
N ASP A 50 3.84 1.71 -7.17
CA ASP A 50 4.29 3.10 -7.30
C ASP A 50 3.76 3.92 -6.11
N PRO A 51 4.62 4.51 -5.26
CA PRO A 51 4.19 5.26 -4.09
C PRO A 51 3.73 6.70 -4.39
N VAL A 52 3.91 7.18 -5.62
CA VAL A 52 3.50 8.53 -6.05
C VAL A 52 2.16 8.52 -6.77
N LYS A 53 1.75 7.37 -7.31
CA LYS A 53 0.61 7.23 -8.22
C LYS A 53 -0.49 6.39 -7.59
#